data_AF-W9B685-F1
#
_entry.id   AF-W9B685-F1
#
_cell.length_a   1.000
_cell.length_b   1.000
_cell.length_c   1.000
_cell.angle_alpha   90.00
_cell.angle_beta   90.00
_cell.angle_gamma   90.00
#
_symmetry.space_group_name_H-M   'P 1'
#
loop_
_entity.id
_entity.type
_entity.pdbx_description
1 polymer ?
#
loop_
_entity_poly.entity_id
_entity_poly.type
_entity_poly.pdbx_seq_one_letter_code
_entity_poly.pdbx_strand_id
1 'polypeptide(L)'
;MYDGALSAPARARQLVSPKSLRIMAKEQTDRTTLDLFANERRPGRPKTNPLSRDEQLRINKRNQLKRDKVRGLKRVELKLNADAVDALNELAEARNMSRSDLIEEMLMTQLTALRSQGKV
;
A
#
# COMPACT_ATOMS: atom_id res chain seq x y z
N MET A 1 19.59 10.60 42.44
CA MET A 1 20.60 11.60 42.83
C MET A 1 21.97 10.96 42.65
N TYR A 2 22.56 11.09 41.45
CA TYR A 2 23.92 10.64 41.18
C TYR A 2 24.59 11.65 40.24
N ASP A 3 25.81 12.02 40.62
CA ASP A 3 26.77 12.91 39.98
C ASP A 3 27.28 12.39 38.63
N GLY A 4 27.84 13.32 37.84
CA GLY A 4 29.01 13.01 37.01
C GLY A 4 28.77 12.72 35.53
N ALA A 5 28.69 13.77 34.70
CA ALA A 5 28.91 13.65 33.25
C ALA A 5 30.28 14.25 32.87
N LEU A 6 31.29 13.39 32.84
CA LEU A 6 32.62 13.65 32.30
C LEU A 6 32.57 13.77 30.77
N SER A 7 33.04 14.91 30.27
CA SER A 7 33.82 15.14 29.05
C SER A 7 33.81 14.08 27.94
N ALA A 8 33.19 14.41 26.80
CA ALA A 8 33.43 13.73 25.53
C ALA A 8 34.22 14.68 24.58
N PRO A 9 35.32 14.24 23.94
CA PRO A 9 36.13 15.10 23.09
C PRO A 9 35.47 15.31 21.72
N ALA A 10 35.49 16.57 21.28
CA ALA A 10 35.03 17.01 19.96
C ALA A 10 35.79 16.28 18.84
N ARG A 11 35.06 15.47 18.04
CA ARG A 11 35.48 15.14 16.67
C ARG A 11 34.66 15.96 15.69
N ALA A 12 35.34 16.89 15.05
CA ALA A 12 34.89 17.61 13.88
C ALA A 12 34.60 16.65 12.70
N ARG A 13 33.85 17.19 11.72
CA ARG A 13 33.45 16.65 10.39
C ARG A 13 32.05 16.01 10.44
N GLN A 14 31.06 16.43 9.68
CA GLN A 14 31.02 17.31 8.51
C GLN A 14 29.56 17.77 8.40
N LEU A 15 29.30 19.07 8.44
CA LEU A 15 27.96 19.59 8.15
C LEU A 15 27.68 19.29 6.68
N VAL A 16 26.90 18.25 6.40
CA VAL A 16 26.28 18.07 5.09
C VAL A 16 25.30 19.21 4.92
N SER A 17 25.72 20.22 4.15
CA SER A 17 24.88 21.35 3.77
C SER A 17 23.59 20.83 3.13
N PRO A 18 22.45 21.49 3.37
CA PRO A 18 21.22 21.13 2.69
C PRO A 18 21.47 21.22 1.19
N LYS A 19 21.21 20.12 0.47
CA LYS A 19 21.15 20.12 -1.00
C LYS A 19 20.29 21.31 -1.39
N SER A 20 20.95 22.31 -1.96
CA SER A 20 20.34 23.54 -2.43
C SER A 20 19.03 23.19 -3.13
N LEU A 21 17.92 23.71 -2.62
CA LEU A 21 16.77 23.93 -3.46
C LEU A 21 17.30 24.80 -4.60
N ARG A 22 17.58 24.20 -5.75
CA ARG A 22 17.77 24.93 -7.01
C ARG A 22 16.40 25.53 -7.30
N ILE A 23 16.11 26.65 -6.66
CA ILE A 23 15.21 27.63 -7.21
C ILE A 23 15.93 28.06 -8.49
N MET A 24 15.45 27.54 -9.63
CA MET A 24 15.93 27.98 -10.94
C MET A 24 15.89 29.50 -10.93
N ALA A 25 17.02 30.14 -11.21
CA ALA A 25 17.05 31.57 -11.48
C ALA A 25 16.20 31.78 -12.73
N LYS A 26 14.92 32.07 -12.55
CA LYS A 26 14.03 32.45 -13.62
C LYS A 26 14.30 33.93 -13.85
N GLU A 27 14.93 34.22 -14.97
CA GLU A 27 15.03 35.58 -15.49
C GLU A 27 13.61 36.07 -15.79
N GLN A 28 13.12 37.02 -14.99
CA GLN A 28 11.74 37.50 -15.01
C GLN A 28 11.57 38.67 -16.01
N THR A 29 12.47 38.81 -16.98
CA THR A 29 12.60 40.04 -17.79
C THR A 29 12.31 39.88 -19.27
N ASP A 30 12.14 38.66 -19.79
CA ASP A 30 11.72 38.47 -21.18
C ASP A 30 10.20 38.38 -21.30
N ARG A 31 9.53 39.52 -21.06
CA ARG A 31 8.09 39.68 -21.36
C ARG A 31 7.83 40.07 -22.81
N THR A 32 8.87 40.48 -23.55
CA THR A 32 8.79 41.00 -24.92
C THR A 32 9.24 39.99 -25.98
N THR A 33 9.88 38.89 -25.56
CA THR A 33 10.22 37.80 -26.47
C THR A 33 8.95 37.01 -26.77
N LEU A 34 8.49 37.09 -28.02
CA LEU A 34 7.39 36.28 -28.52
C LEU A 34 7.73 34.81 -28.22
N ASP A 35 6.92 34.14 -27.40
CA ASP A 35 7.09 32.70 -27.13
C ASP A 35 6.77 31.95 -28.42
N LEU A 36 7.84 31.71 -29.21
CA LEU A 36 7.79 31.01 -30.50
C LEU A 36 7.23 29.59 -30.36
N PHE A 37 7.16 29.08 -29.13
CA PHE A 37 6.70 27.74 -28.78
C PHE A 37 5.37 27.75 -28.00
N ALA A 38 4.69 28.90 -27.87
CA ALA A 38 3.41 28.99 -27.18
C ALA A 38 2.33 28.09 -27.79
N ASN A 39 2.38 27.91 -29.11
CA ASN A 39 1.46 27.06 -29.87
C ASN A 39 1.95 25.61 -30.01
N GLU A 40 3.18 25.31 -29.56
CA GLU A 40 3.70 23.95 -29.59
C GLU A 40 3.11 23.11 -28.46
N ARG A 41 2.63 21.92 -28.81
CA ARG A 41 2.14 20.95 -27.83
C ARG A 41 3.32 20.46 -26.99
N ARG A 42 3.41 20.95 -25.76
CA ARG A 42 4.35 20.43 -24.76
C ARG A 42 4.10 18.93 -24.55
N PRO A 43 5.12 18.06 -24.56
CA PRO A 43 4.96 16.65 -24.25
C PRO A 43 4.43 16.46 -22.82
N GLY A 44 3.12 16.28 -22.68
CA GLY A 44 2.49 15.90 -21.42
C GLY A 44 2.69 14.41 -21.15
N ARG A 45 2.68 14.04 -19.85
CA ARG A 45 2.68 12.65 -19.34
C ARG A 45 1.95 11.71 -20.30
N PRO A 46 2.59 10.63 -20.81
CA PRO A 46 1.92 9.67 -21.67
C PRO A 46 0.62 9.20 -21.01
N LYS A 47 -0.51 9.59 -21.59
CA LYS A 47 -1.83 9.34 -21.00
C LYS A 47 -2.43 8.13 -21.68
N THR A 48 -1.90 6.94 -21.38
CA THR A 48 -2.60 5.65 -21.47
C THR A 48 -1.68 4.54 -20.96
N ASN A 49 -2.27 3.52 -20.33
CA ASN A 49 -1.60 2.23 -20.17
C ASN A 49 -1.27 1.72 -21.58
N PRO A 50 -0.01 1.28 -21.87
CA PRO A 50 0.36 0.78 -23.19
C PRO A 50 -0.42 -0.48 -23.60
N LEU A 51 -1.12 -1.11 -22.66
CA LEU A 51 -1.93 -2.30 -22.85
C LEU A 51 -3.41 -1.94 -23.05
N SER A 52 -4.09 -2.71 -23.89
CA SER A 52 -5.54 -2.68 -23.96
C SER A 52 -6.17 -3.08 -22.62
N ARG A 53 -7.43 -2.68 -22.39
CA ARG A 53 -8.18 -3.01 -21.17
C ARG A 53 -8.23 -4.52 -20.91
N ASP A 54 -8.41 -5.32 -21.96
CA ASP A 54 -8.52 -6.77 -21.86
C ASP A 54 -7.18 -7.45 -21.53
N GLU A 55 -6.08 -6.93 -22.07
CA GLU A 55 -4.72 -7.34 -21.69
C GLU A 55 -4.42 -6.98 -20.24
N GLN A 56 -4.79 -5.77 -19.83
CA GLN A 56 -4.64 -5.32 -18.45
C GLN A 56 -5.41 -6.21 -17.47
N LEU A 57 -6.67 -6.56 -17.78
CA LEU A 57 -7.47 -7.46 -16.96
C LEU A 57 -6.83 -8.85 -16.83
N ARG A 58 -6.32 -9.41 -17.94
CA ARG A 58 -5.61 -10.71 -17.93
C ARG A 58 -4.34 -10.68 -17.07
N ILE A 59 -3.54 -9.62 -17.19
CA ILE A 59 -2.30 -9.44 -16.41
C ILE A 59 -2.63 -9.25 -14.93
N ASN A 60 -3.61 -8.42 -14.60
CA ASN A 60 -4.04 -8.20 -13.22
C ASN A 60 -4.53 -9.49 -12.57
N LYS A 61 -5.33 -10.28 -13.28
CA LYS A 61 -5.80 -11.58 -12.79
C LYS A 61 -4.65 -12.55 -12.56
N ARG A 62 -3.69 -12.63 -13.49
CA ARG A 62 -2.49 -13.47 -13.34
C ARG A 62 -1.65 -13.06 -12.13
N ASN A 63 -1.42 -11.75 -11.96
CA ASN A 63 -0.67 -11.23 -10.82
C ASN A 63 -1.38 -11.52 -9.50
N GLN A 64 -2.70 -11.42 -9.48
CA GLN A 64 -3.47 -11.78 -8.29
C GLN A 64 -3.31 -13.26 -7.93
N LEU A 65 -3.50 -14.17 -8.89
CA LEU A 65 -3.31 -15.60 -8.66
C LEU A 65 -1.87 -15.93 -8.22
N LYS A 66 -0.86 -15.24 -8.78
CA LYS A 66 0.53 -15.39 -8.37
C LYS A 66 0.73 -14.97 -6.91
N ARG A 67 0.16 -13.84 -6.48
CA ARG A 67 0.23 -13.38 -5.08
C ARG A 67 -0.44 -14.37 -4.13
N ASP A 68 -1.64 -14.82 -4.47
CA ASP A 68 -2.39 -15.78 -3.63
C ASP A 68 -1.62 -17.09 -3.49
N LYS A 69 -1.06 -17.61 -4.60
CA LYS A 69 -0.23 -18.82 -4.58
C LYS A 69 1.01 -18.66 -3.71
N VAL A 70 1.73 -17.54 -3.84
CA VAL A 70 2.94 -17.27 -3.05
C VAL A 70 2.62 -17.16 -1.56
N ARG A 71 1.47 -16.60 -1.20
CA ARG A 71 1.03 -16.47 0.18
C ARG A 71 0.32 -17.73 0.72
N GLY A 72 0.14 -18.77 -0.10
CA GLY A 72 -0.56 -19.99 0.29
C GLY A 72 -2.07 -19.84 0.46
N LEU A 73 -2.67 -18.75 -0.03
CA LEU A 73 -4.11 -18.52 0.08
C LEU A 73 -4.87 -19.49 -0.83
N LYS A 74 -5.91 -20.12 -0.27
CA LYS A 74 -6.89 -20.91 -1.02
C LYS A 74 -8.26 -20.27 -0.86
N ARG A 75 -8.94 -20.06 -1.98
CA ARG A 75 -10.31 -19.55 -2.01
C ARG A 75 -11.28 -20.73 -1.87
N VAL A 76 -12.18 -20.64 -0.89
CA VAL A 76 -13.27 -21.60 -0.67
C VAL A 76 -14.58 -20.88 -0.91
N GLU A 77 -15.46 -21.49 -1.68
CA GLU A 77 -16.80 -20.96 -1.99
C GLU A 77 -17.83 -21.79 -1.22
N LEU A 78 -18.65 -21.12 -0.42
CA LEU A 78 -19.58 -21.75 0.52
C LEU A 78 -20.99 -21.22 0.28
N LYS A 79 -21.97 -22.11 0.37
CA LYS A 79 -23.40 -21.75 0.42
C LYS A 79 -23.84 -21.83 1.88
N LEU A 80 -24.41 -20.75 2.39
CA LEU A 80 -24.87 -20.61 3.77
C LEU A 80 -26.28 -20.05 3.78
N ASN A 81 -26.97 -20.20 4.91
CA ASN A 81 -28.27 -19.56 5.12
C ASN A 81 -28.11 -18.03 5.13
N ALA A 82 -29.11 -17.31 4.61
CA ALA A 82 -29.08 -15.85 4.53
C ALA A 82 -28.89 -15.21 5.91
N ASP A 83 -29.70 -15.60 6.89
CA ASP A 83 -29.65 -15.07 8.26
C ASP A 83 -28.25 -15.23 8.90
N ALA A 84 -27.57 -16.34 8.62
CA ALA A 84 -26.22 -16.57 9.13
C ALA A 84 -25.18 -15.64 8.47
N VAL A 85 -25.35 -15.32 7.18
CA VAL A 85 -24.48 -14.38 6.47
C VAL A 85 -24.71 -12.95 6.98
N ASP A 86 -25.96 -12.59 7.26
CA ASP A 86 -26.31 -11.26 7.77
C ASP A 86 -25.73 -11.04 9.16
N ALA A 87 -25.89 -12.01 10.08
CA ALA A 87 -25.26 -11.96 11.40
C ALA A 87 -23.73 -11.86 11.34
N LEU A 88 -23.08 -12.53 10.38
CA LEU A 88 -21.63 -12.43 10.17
C LEU A 88 -21.21 -11.06 9.64
N ASN A 89 -22.01 -10.42 8.77
CA ASN A 89 -21.73 -9.07 8.29
C ASN A 89 -21.83 -8.06 9.45
N GLU A 90 -22.90 -8.12 10.24
CA GLU A 90 -23.09 -7.23 11.40
C GLU A 90 -21.94 -7.33 12.41
N LEU A 91 -21.50 -8.57 12.72
CA LEU A 91 -20.35 -8.80 13.60
C LEU A 91 -19.04 -8.27 13.01
N ALA A 92 -18.83 -8.43 11.70
CA ALA A 92 -17.63 -7.93 11.02
C ALA A 92 -17.59 -6.40 11.01
N GLU A 93 -18.73 -5.74 10.77
CA GLU A 93 -18.89 -4.29 10.84
C GLU A 93 -18.66 -3.77 12.25
N ALA A 94 -19.25 -4.40 13.26
CA ALA A 94 -19.07 -4.04 14.66
C ALA A 94 -17.60 -4.12 15.12
N ARG A 95 -16.82 -5.04 14.52
CA ARG A 95 -15.38 -5.23 14.78
C ARG A 95 -14.48 -4.46 13.81
N ASN A 96 -15.05 -3.71 12.86
CA ASN A 96 -14.34 -2.96 11.83
C ASN A 96 -13.30 -3.79 11.06
N MET A 97 -13.67 -5.02 10.68
CA MET A 97 -12.83 -5.96 9.93
C MET A 97 -13.58 -6.54 8.73
N SER A 98 -12.85 -7.12 7.77
CA SER A 98 -13.53 -7.77 6.64
C SER A 98 -14.17 -9.08 7.11
N ARG A 99 -15.32 -9.44 6.51
CA ARG A 99 -15.98 -10.72 6.78
C ARG A 99 -15.05 -11.92 6.58
N SER A 100 -14.14 -11.86 5.60
CA SER A 100 -13.16 -12.93 5.34
C SER A 100 -12.19 -13.10 6.51
N ASP A 101 -11.69 -11.99 7.06
CA ASP A 101 -10.75 -12.01 8.18
C ASP A 101 -11.43 -12.53 9.46
N LEU A 102 -12.68 -12.11 9.71
CA LEU A 102 -13.48 -12.62 10.82
C LEU A 102 -13.66 -14.15 10.74
N ILE A 103 -14.01 -14.66 9.56
CA ILE A 103 -14.20 -16.11 9.35
C ILE A 103 -12.87 -16.85 9.57
N GLU A 104 -11.75 -16.32 9.06
CA GLU A 104 -10.43 -16.92 9.29
C GLU A 104 -10.08 -16.98 10.78
N GLU A 105 -10.29 -15.90 11.53
CA GLU A 105 -10.06 -15.84 12.98
C GLU A 105 -10.90 -16.87 13.73
N MET A 106 -12.21 -16.94 13.42
CA MET A 106 -13.12 -17.90 14.04
C MET A 106 -12.71 -19.36 13.75
N LEU A 107 -12.34 -19.67 12.50
CA LEU A 107 -11.90 -21.01 12.11
C LEU A 107 -10.61 -21.40 12.83
N MET A 108 -9.62 -20.50 12.90
CA MET A 108 -8.35 -20.77 13.58
C MET A 108 -8.53 -20.95 15.09
N THR A 109 -9.42 -20.16 15.71
CA THR A 109 -9.76 -20.28 17.13
C THR A 109 -10.40 -21.64 17.41
N GLN A 110 -11.38 -22.05 16.61
CA GLN A 110 -12.06 -23.34 16.77
C GLN A 110 -11.12 -24.52 16.51
N LEU A 111 -10.26 -24.45 15.49
CA LEU A 111 -9.28 -25.50 15.19
C LEU A 111 -8.30 -25.68 16.36
N THR A 112 -7.86 -24.59 16.97
CA THR A 112 -6.97 -24.62 18.13
C THR A 112 -7.66 -25.24 19.35
N ALA A 113 -8.93 -24.90 19.59
CA ALA A 113 -9.73 -25.48 20.66
C ALA A 113 -10.01 -26.98 20.46
N LEU A 114 -10.20 -27.45 19.22
CA LEU A 114 -10.40 -28.87 18.93
C LEU A 114 -9.10 -29.68 19.10
N ARG A 115 -7.95 -29.11 18.70
CA ARG A 115 -6.63 -29.70 18.93
C ARG A 115 -6.32 -29.85 20.41
N SER A 116 -6.65 -28.85 21.24
CA SER A 116 -6.43 -28.95 22.69
C SER A 116 -7.33 -29.99 23.36
N GLN A 117 -8.49 -30.28 22.78
CA GLN A 117 -9.40 -31.34 23.25
C GLN A 117 -9.02 -32.74 22.74
N GLY A 118 -7.96 -32.89 21.93
CA GLY A 118 -7.53 -34.18 21.37
C GLY A 118 -8.54 -34.82 20.41
N LYS A 119 -9.48 -34.05 19.88
CA LYS A 119 -10.49 -34.52 18.91
C LYS A 119 -9.96 -34.54 17.47
N VAL A 120 -8.78 -33.96 17.24
CA VAL A 120 -8.05 -33.89 15.97
C VAL A 120 -6.56 -33.97 16.25
#